data_AF-A0A969DH25-F1
#
_entry.id   AF-A0A969DH25-F1
#
_cell.length_a   1.000
_cell.length_b   1.000
_cell.length_c   1.000
_cell.angle_alpha   90.00
_cell.angle_beta   90.00
_cell.angle_gamma   90.00
#
_symmetry.space_group_name_H-M   'P 1'
#
loop_
_entity.id
_entity.type
_entity.pdbx_description
1 polymer ?
#
loop_
_entity_poly.entity_id
_entity_poly.type
_entity_poly.pdbx_seq_one_letter_code
_entity_poly.pdbx_strand_id
1 'polypeptide(L)'
;MKLIKQSKPPGDPLNKRKSSLAFRSESGSLKVGARVRLKRPFSPAASDRSYDYGTVVGLVAGESASGGIEVLVYLYDPETAETYADETGQPLFCFYENEILLAN
;
A
#
# COMPACT_ATOMS: atom_id res chain seq x y z
N MET A 1 37.85 -41.78 -20.23
CA MET A 1 36.41 -41.39 -20.28
C MET A 1 35.81 -41.51 -18.88
N LYS A 2 34.92 -40.56 -18.52
CA LYS A 2 34.12 -40.40 -17.27
C LYS A 2 34.93 -39.89 -16.05
N LEU A 3 34.85 -38.64 -15.58
CA LEU A 3 33.77 -37.66 -15.34
C LEU A 3 32.92 -37.95 -14.07
N ILE A 4 33.20 -37.15 -13.02
CA ILE A 4 32.37 -36.61 -11.92
C ILE A 4 31.61 -37.54 -10.95
N LYS A 5 31.74 -37.28 -9.62
CA LYS A 5 30.85 -36.37 -8.87
C LYS A 5 31.27 -36.28 -7.39
N GLN A 6 31.45 -35.05 -6.90
CA GLN A 6 31.50 -34.73 -5.47
C GLN A 6 30.09 -34.88 -4.87
N SER A 7 29.97 -35.69 -3.83
CA SER A 7 28.74 -35.85 -3.05
C SER A 7 28.73 -34.81 -1.93
N LYS A 8 27.82 -33.84 -2.02
CA LYS A 8 27.50 -32.86 -0.99
C LYS A 8 26.66 -33.55 0.11
N PRO A 9 26.84 -33.25 1.41
CA PRO A 9 26.06 -33.88 2.46
C PRO A 9 24.59 -33.40 2.46
N PRO A 10 23.64 -34.23 2.91
CA PRO A 10 22.25 -33.85 3.06
C PRO A 10 22.07 -33.11 4.40
N GLY A 11 21.57 -31.88 4.32
CA GLY A 11 21.08 -31.12 5.45
C GLY A 11 19.64 -30.69 5.18
N ASP A 12 18.70 -31.52 5.61
CA ASP A 12 17.29 -31.15 5.86
C ASP A 12 17.19 -30.48 7.25
N PRO A 13 16.05 -29.90 7.68
CA PRO A 13 14.87 -29.39 6.97
C PRO A 13 14.49 -27.96 7.48
N LEU A 14 13.25 -27.54 7.23
CA LEU A 14 12.46 -26.62 8.07
C LEU A 14 12.42 -25.12 7.67
N ASN A 15 11.26 -24.80 7.07
CA ASN A 15 10.47 -23.60 7.38
C ASN A 15 11.03 -22.25 6.95
N LYS A 16 10.73 -21.88 5.70
CA LYS A 16 10.17 -20.54 5.43
C LYS A 16 9.03 -20.69 4.43
N ARG A 17 7.82 -20.92 4.95
CA ARG A 17 6.60 -20.41 4.30
C ARG A 17 6.74 -18.89 4.25
N LYS A 18 7.44 -18.37 3.25
CA LYS A 18 7.22 -17.00 2.78
C LYS A 18 5.94 -17.07 1.97
N SER A 19 4.81 -17.05 2.67
CA SER A 19 3.58 -16.49 2.14
C SER A 19 3.81 -15.00 1.91
N SER A 20 4.64 -14.67 0.91
CA SER A 20 4.53 -13.37 0.27
C SER A 20 3.26 -13.47 -0.56
N LEU A 21 2.13 -13.04 0.02
CA LEU A 21 1.03 -12.56 -0.79
C LEU A 21 1.59 -11.39 -1.60
N ALA A 22 2.22 -11.72 -2.72
CA ALA A 22 2.46 -10.80 -3.79
C ALA A 22 1.09 -10.57 -4.41
N PHE A 23 0.36 -9.60 -3.87
CA PHE A 23 -0.78 -8.99 -4.53
C PHE A 23 -0.25 -8.38 -5.84
N ARG A 24 -0.19 -9.18 -6.90
CA ARG A 24 0.05 -8.70 -8.26
C ARG A 24 -1.26 -8.07 -8.73
N SER A 25 -1.52 -6.84 -8.30
CA SER A 25 -2.45 -5.96 -9.02
C SER A 25 -1.70 -5.50 -10.28
N GLU A 26 -2.17 -5.91 -11.46
CA GLU A 26 -1.57 -5.66 -12.79
C GLU A 26 -1.75 -4.21 -13.29
N SER A 27 -2.10 -3.28 -12.41
CA SER A 27 -1.99 -1.84 -12.63
C SER A 27 -0.90 -1.34 -11.67
N GLY A 28 0.11 -0.61 -12.16
CA GLY A 28 1.32 -0.21 -11.42
C GLY A 28 1.19 -0.31 -9.90
N SER A 29 1.77 -1.36 -9.32
CA SER A 29 1.30 -1.89 -8.03
C SER A 29 1.29 -0.80 -6.94
N LEU A 30 0.10 -0.50 -6.43
CA LEU A 30 -0.08 0.29 -5.22
C LEU A 30 0.85 -0.27 -4.15
N LYS A 31 1.70 0.60 -3.61
CA LYS A 31 2.73 0.25 -2.62
C LYS A 31 2.83 1.36 -1.60
N VAL A 32 3.32 1.01 -0.42
CA VAL A 32 3.68 1.99 0.60
C VAL A 32 4.68 3.00 0.01
N GLY A 33 4.44 4.28 0.25
CA GLY A 33 5.15 5.42 -0.32
C GLY A 33 4.68 5.87 -1.70
N ALA A 34 3.73 5.17 -2.33
CA ALA A 34 3.16 5.62 -3.59
C ALA A 34 2.29 6.86 -3.39
N ARG A 35 2.38 7.80 -4.32
CA ARG A 35 1.42 8.91 -4.40
C ARG A 35 0.18 8.42 -5.11
N VAL A 36 -0.96 8.83 -4.58
CA VAL A 36 -2.28 8.49 -5.11
C VAL A 36 -3.12 9.75 -5.21
N ARG A 37 -4.03 9.74 -6.17
CA ARG A 37 -5.09 10.72 -6.33
C ARG A 37 -6.41 10.08 -5.94
N LEU A 38 -7.18 10.75 -5.10
CA LEU A 38 -8.53 10.34 -4.76
C LEU A 38 -9.44 10.61 -5.97
N LYS A 39 -10.33 9.67 -6.31
CA LYS A 39 -11.30 9.87 -7.41
C LYS A 39 -12.31 10.96 -7.09
N ARG A 40 -12.54 11.21 -5.80
CA ARG A 40 -13.35 12.31 -5.29
C ARG A 40 -12.53 13.08 -4.26
N PRO A 41 -12.59 14.42 -4.27
CA PRO A 41 -11.96 15.21 -3.23
C PRO A 41 -12.51 14.81 -1.85
N PHE A 42 -11.63 14.76 -0.85
CA PHE A 42 -11.98 14.39 0.51
C PHE A 42 -11.70 15.54 1.46
N SER A 43 -12.67 15.88 2.31
CA SER A 43 -12.54 16.90 3.35
C SER A 43 -12.58 16.25 4.73
N PRO A 44 -11.45 16.23 5.47
CA PRO A 44 -11.44 15.84 6.87
C PRO A 44 -12.40 16.71 7.68
N ALA A 45 -13.12 16.13 8.65
CA ALA A 45 -14.10 16.86 9.46
C ALA A 45 -13.49 18.04 10.24
N ALA A 46 -12.21 17.95 10.60
CA ALA A 46 -11.45 18.98 11.31
C ALA A 46 -10.71 19.95 10.36
N SER A 47 -11.09 20.02 9.08
CA SER A 47 -10.45 20.89 8.09
C SER A 47 -11.47 21.53 7.15
N ASP A 48 -11.30 22.82 6.89
CA ASP A 48 -12.04 23.52 5.81
C ASP A 48 -11.43 23.26 4.42
N ARG A 49 -10.33 22.49 4.35
CA ARG A 49 -9.65 22.16 3.10
C ARG A 49 -10.15 20.84 2.53
N SER A 50 -10.14 20.75 1.21
CA SER A 50 -10.37 19.51 0.47
C SER A 50 -9.04 19.01 -0.08
N TYR A 51 -8.83 17.70 -0.01
CA TYR A 51 -7.64 17.03 -0.49
C TYR A 51 -7.99 16.11 -1.65
N ASP A 52 -7.26 16.25 -2.75
CA ASP A 52 -7.36 15.40 -3.92
C ASP A 52 -6.28 14.31 -3.94
N TYR A 53 -5.26 14.43 -3.10
CA TYR A 53 -4.08 13.60 -3.15
C TYR A 53 -3.71 13.04 -1.78
N GLY A 54 -2.99 11.92 -1.82
CA GLY A 54 -2.53 11.22 -0.65
C GLY A 54 -1.28 10.38 -0.90
N THR A 55 -0.58 10.04 0.17
CA THR A 55 0.54 9.10 0.14
C THR A 55 0.12 7.80 0.83
N VAL A 56 0.28 6.68 0.14
CA VAL A 56 -0.03 5.36 0.67
C VAL A 56 0.95 5.02 1.78
N VAL A 57 0.42 4.60 2.93
CA VAL A 57 1.22 4.19 4.08
C VAL A 57 0.95 2.76 4.51
N GLY A 58 -0.15 2.18 4.04
CA GLY A 58 -0.47 0.78 4.29
C GLY A 58 -1.48 0.25 3.28
N LEU A 59 -1.48 -1.07 3.16
CA LEU A 59 -2.49 -1.82 2.41
C LEU A 59 -3.01 -2.91 3.34
N VAL A 60 -4.32 -2.94 3.51
CA VAL A 60 -5.01 -3.89 4.38
C VAL A 60 -5.95 -4.70 3.49
N ALA A 61 -5.90 -6.03 3.62
CA ALA A 61 -6.91 -6.87 3.00
C ALA A 61 -8.22 -6.65 3.77
N GLY A 62 -9.20 -6.01 3.14
CA GLY A 62 -10.48 -5.77 3.78
C GLY A 62 -11.20 -7.10 4.03
N GLU A 63 -11.75 -7.27 5.23
CA GLU A 63 -12.62 -8.40 5.58
C GLU A 63 -14.05 -8.23 5.03
N SER A 64 -14.27 -7.22 4.18
CA SER A 64 -15.58 -6.98 3.57
C SER A 64 -15.97 -8.14 2.65
N ALA A 65 -17.26 -8.45 2.57
CA ALA A 65 -17.79 -9.59 1.80
C ALA A 65 -17.42 -9.58 0.31
N SER A 66 -16.96 -8.43 -0.21
CA SER A 66 -16.47 -8.20 -1.57
C SER A 66 -14.96 -8.45 -1.75
N GLY A 67 -14.19 -8.73 -0.69
CA GLY A 67 -12.76 -9.05 -0.77
C GLY A 67 -11.88 -7.89 -1.27
N GLY A 68 -12.28 -6.64 -1.02
CA GLY A 68 -11.58 -5.44 -1.48
C GLY A 68 -10.31 -5.13 -0.67
N ILE A 69 -9.32 -4.52 -1.33
CA ILE A 69 -8.13 -3.98 -0.65
C ILE A 69 -8.47 -2.57 -0.15
N GLU A 70 -8.23 -2.38 1.15
CA GLU A 70 -8.26 -1.08 1.81
C GLU A 70 -6.86 -0.47 1.80
N VAL A 71 -6.80 0.82 1.55
CA VAL A 71 -5.57 1.58 1.39
C VAL A 71 -5.53 2.66 2.45
N LEU A 72 -4.51 2.60 3.30
CA LEU A 72 -4.25 3.61 4.30
C LEU A 72 -3.43 4.73 3.69
N VAL A 73 -3.88 5.96 3.88
CA VAL A 73 -3.38 7.14 3.18
C VAL A 73 -3.21 8.31 4.15
N TYR A 74 -2.07 9.01 4.05
CA TYR A 74 -1.93 10.37 4.56
C TYR A 74 -2.31 11.35 3.46
N LEU A 75 -3.27 12.23 3.74
CA LEU A 75 -3.65 13.27 2.79
C LEU A 75 -2.53 14.29 2.66
N TYR A 76 -2.24 14.71 1.43
CA TYR A 76 -1.28 15.77 1.20
C TYR A 76 -1.79 16.73 0.13
N ASP A 77 -1.38 17.98 0.25
CA ASP A 77 -1.62 19.01 -0.74
C ASP A 77 -0.39 19.09 -1.66
N PRO A 78 -0.53 18.84 -2.98
CA PRO A 78 0.60 18.86 -3.91
C PRO A 78 1.14 20.25 -4.19
N GLU A 79 0.36 21.31 -3.97
CA GLU A 79 0.79 22.68 -4.23
C GLU A 79 1.72 23.18 -3.11
N THR A 80 1.37 22.86 -1.87
CA THR A 80 2.13 23.26 -0.67
C THR A 80 3.13 22.20 -0.22
N ALA A 81 3.03 20.98 -0.75
CA ALA A 81 3.74 19.79 -0.28
C ALA A 81 3.48 19.47 1.21
N GLU A 82 2.41 20.01 1.78
CA GLU A 82 2.04 19.80 3.17
C GLU A 82 1.17 18.56 3.31
N THR A 83 1.52 17.71 4.28
CA THR A 83 0.64 16.61 4.70
C THR A 83 -0.38 17.16 5.69
N TYR A 84 -1.64 16.76 5.54
CA TYR A 84 -2.67 17.12 6.51
C TYR A 84 -2.29 16.63 7.90
N ALA A 85 -2.44 17.52 8.88
CA ALA A 85 -2.29 17.23 10.29
C ALA A 85 -3.40 17.90 11.08
N ASP A 86 -3.95 17.19 12.06
CA ASP A 86 -4.90 17.71 13.04
C ASP A 86 -4.22 17.86 14.42
N GLU A 87 -4.99 18.17 15.45
CA GLU A 87 -4.51 18.32 16.84
C GLU A 87 -3.80 17.07 17.39
N THR A 88 -4.02 15.90 16.78
CA THR A 88 -3.41 14.62 17.18
C THR A 88 -2.16 14.26 16.37
N GLY A 89 -1.82 15.04 15.34
CA GLY A 89 -0.71 14.78 14.44
C GLY A 89 -1.19 14.47 13.02
N GLN A 90 -0.68 13.41 12.40
CA GLN A 90 -1.03 13.02 11.03
C GLN A 90 -2.08 11.89 11.06
N PRO A 91 -3.38 12.18 10.88
CA PRO A 91 -4.40 11.16 10.89
C PRO A 91 -4.33 10.27 9.64
N LEU A 92 -4.59 8.99 9.84
CA LEU A 92 -4.67 7.99 8.78
C LEU A 92 -6.09 7.90 8.24
N PHE A 93 -6.24 7.97 6.92
CA PHE A 93 -7.51 7.78 6.25
C PHE A 93 -7.50 6.45 5.50
N CYS A 94 -8.66 5.79 5.47
CA CYS A 94 -8.85 4.54 4.75
C CYS A 94 -9.72 4.79 3.52
N PHE A 95 -9.27 4.30 2.37
CA PHE A 95 -10.00 4.33 1.10
C PHE A 95 -9.93 2.96 0.45
N TYR A 96 -10.94 2.60 -0.34
CA TYR A 96 -10.85 1.38 -1.14
C TYR A 96 -9.95 1.58 -2.37
N GLU A 97 -9.31 0.50 -2.86
CA GLU A 97 -8.49 0.54 -4.08
C GLU A 97 -9.24 1.15 -5.27
N ASN A 98 -10.54 0.90 -5.39
CA ASN A 98 -11.38 1.44 -6.46
C ASN A 98 -11.76 2.92 -6.26
N GLU A 99 -11.42 3.56 -5.15
CA GLU A 99 -11.66 5.00 -4.89
C GLU A 99 -10.43 5.86 -5.16
N ILE A 100 -9.29 5.24 -5.45
CA ILE A 100 -8.03 5.94 -5.68
C ILE A 100 -7.43 5.58 -7.04
N LEU A 101 -6.52 6.43 -7.51
CA LEU A 101 -5.76 6.27 -8.74
C LEU A 101 -4.28 6.47 -8.42
N LEU A 102 -3.39 5.69 -9.05
CA LEU A 102 -1.96 5.93 -8.92
C LEU A 102 -1.59 7.29 -9.53
N ALA A 103 -0.91 8.14 -8.77
CA ALA A 103 -0.39 9.41 -9.24
C ALA A 103 1.10 9.25 -9.57
N ASN A 104 1.49 9.63 -10.80
CA ASN A 104 2.88 9.54 -11.30
C ASN A 104 3.67 10.81 -10.97
#